data_AF-A0A3D1BDW2-F1
#
_entry.id   AF-A0A3D1BDW2-F1
#
_cell.length_a   1.000
_cell.length_b   1.000
_cell.length_c   1.000
_cell.angle_alpha   90.00
_cell.angle_beta   90.00
_cell.angle_gamma   90.00
#
_symmetry.space_group_name_H-M   'P 1'
#
loop_
_entity.id
_entity.type
_entity.pdbx_description
1 polymer ?
#
loop_
_entity_poly.entity_id
_entity_poly.type
_entity_poly.pdbx_seq_one_letter_code
_entity_poly.pdbx_strand_id
1 'polypeptide(L)' 'VYTLPKHLDEKVARLHLAKIGVEIDELSQEQAEYIGVEVQGPFKGEAYRY' A
#
# COMPACT_ATOMS: atom_id res chain seq x y z
N VAL A 1 10.66 9.23 -19.04
CA VAL A 1 9.45 9.47 -18.22
C VAL A 1 9.70 8.83 -16.87
N TYR A 2 9.47 9.55 -15.76
CA TYR A 2 9.68 9.05 -14.40
C TYR A 2 8.34 9.06 -13.66
N THR A 3 8.12 8.07 -12.80
CA THR A 3 6.94 7.95 -11.94
C THR A 3 7.36 8.04 -10.47
N LEU A 4 6.41 8.39 -9.60
CA LEU A 4 6.65 8.39 -8.16
C LEU A 4 6.89 6.95 -7.66
N PRO A 5 7.78 6.74 -6.67
CA PRO A 5 7.90 5.46 -5.97
C PRO A 5 6.57 5.05 -5.32
N LYS A 6 6.28 3.74 -5.32
CA LYS A 6 5.01 3.19 -4.80
C LYS A 6 4.69 3.58 -3.36
N HIS A 7 5.69 3.63 -2.47
CA HIS A 7 5.44 4.03 -1.08
C HIS A 7 4.91 5.48 -0.95
N LEU A 8 5.27 6.37 -1.87
CA LEU A 8 4.72 7.73 -1.91
C LEU A 8 3.30 7.73 -2.50
N ASP A 9 3.05 6.92 -3.52
CA ASP A 9 1.73 6.77 -4.13
C ASP A 9 0.71 6.18 -3.13
N GLU A 10 1.09 5.11 -2.43
CA GLU A 10 0.28 4.51 -1.36
C GLU A 10 0.03 5.48 -0.21
N LYS A 11 1.01 6.33 0.15
CA LYS A 11 0.82 7.38 1.16
C LYS A 11 -0.21 8.42 0.70
N VAL A 12 -0.15 8.84 -0.56
CA VAL A 12 -1.15 9.76 -1.14
C VAL A 12 -2.53 9.09 -1.11
N ALA A 13 -2.64 7.81 -1.47
CA ALA A 13 -3.89 7.06 -1.41
C ALA A 13 -4.47 7.00 0.01
N ARG A 14 -3.66 6.68 1.03
CA ARG A 14 -4.11 6.65 2.44
C ARG A 14 -4.71 7.97 2.90
N LEU A 15 -4.10 9.11 2.52
CA LEU A 15 -4.62 10.43 2.87
C LEU A 15 -5.99 10.72 2.23
N HIS A 16 -6.19 10.30 0.98
CA HIS A 16 -7.48 10.46 0.30
C HIS A 16 -8.55 9.54 0.88
N LEU A 17 -8.21 8.29 1.18
CA LEU A 17 -9.12 7.31 1.79
C LEU A 17 -9.59 7.77 3.18
N ALA A 18 -8.68 8.28 4.00
CA ALA A 18 -9.02 8.86 5.30
C ALA A 18 -10.01 10.04 5.18
N LYS A 19 -9.88 10.87 4.14
CA LYS A 19 -10.78 12.01 3.90
C LYS A 19 -12.22 11.59 3.60
N ILE A 20 -12.41 10.40 3.01
CA ILE A 20 -13.73 9.85 2.69
C ILE A 20 -14.24 8.85 3.73
N GLY A 21 -13.56 8.75 4.89
CA GLY A 21 -14.00 7.90 6.00
C GLY A 21 -13.82 6.40 5.76
N VAL A 22 -12.92 6.01 4.86
CA VAL A 22 -12.57 4.60 4.67
C VAL A 22 -11.68 4.15 5.82
N GLU A 23 -12.05 3.02 6.43
CA GLU A 23 -11.19 2.28 7.34
C GLU A 23 -10.36 1.29 6.54
N ILE A 24 -9.04 1.31 6.76
CA ILE A 24 -8.07 0.42 6.10
C ILE A 24 -7.61 -0.57 7.14
N ASP A 25 -7.75 -1.86 6.85
CA ASP A 25 -7.22 -2.92 7.71
C ASP A 25 -5.69 -2.96 7.67
N GLU A 26 -5.08 -3.23 8.83
CA GLU A 26 -3.64 -3.47 8.94
C GLU A 26 -3.35 -4.96 8.87
N LEU A 27 -2.39 -5.35 8.02
CA LEU A 27 -1.94 -6.73 7.95
C LEU A 27 -1.31 -7.14 9.29
N SER A 28 -1.64 -8.35 9.76
CA SER A 28 -0.82 -8.98 10.79
C SER A 28 0.56 -9.34 10.24
N GLN A 29 1.53 -9.52 11.13
CA GLN A 29 2.88 -9.95 10.73
C GLN A 29 2.84 -11.27 9.94
N GLU A 30 2.02 -12.23 10.38
CA GLU A 30 1.85 -13.53 9.69
C GLU A 30 1.26 -13.35 8.29
N GLN A 31 0.27 -12.46 8.11
CA GLN A 31 -0.33 -12.20 6.80
C GLN A 31 0.67 -11.55 5.84
N ALA A 32 1.44 -10.57 6.34
CA ALA A 32 2.46 -9.87 5.57
C ALA A 32 3.56 -10.83 5.10
N GLU A 33 4.05 -11.68 6.00
CA GLU A 33 5.01 -12.76 5.68
C GLU A 33 4.44 -13.76 4.69
N TYR A 34 3.18 -14.18 4.85
CA TYR A 34 2.52 -15.14 3.97
C TYR A 34 2.47 -14.70 2.51
N ILE A 35 2.23 -13.40 2.26
CA ILE A 35 2.18 -12.83 0.90
C ILE A 35 3.49 -12.17 0.46
N GLY A 36 4.52 -12.19 1.31
CA GLY A 36 5.86 -11.67 1.00
C GLY A 36 5.94 -10.16 0.85
N VAL A 37 5.23 -9.40 1.69
CA VAL A 37 5.28 -7.93 1.73
C VAL A 37 5.57 -7.45 3.15
N GLU A 38 6.01 -6.19 3.29
CA GLU A 38 6.07 -5.53 4.59
C GLU A 38 4.67 -5.13 5.06
N VAL A 39 4.43 -5.10 6.37
CA VAL A 39 3.14 -4.64 6.96
C VAL A 39 2.75 -3.24 6.47
N GLN A 40 3.74 -2.39 6.21
CA GLN A 40 3.52 -1.02 5.73
C GLN A 40 3.60 -0.85 4.21
N GLY A 41 3.78 -1.95 3.47
CA GLY A 41 3.97 -1.95 2.02
C GLY A 41 5.41 -1.66 1.57
N PRO A 42 5.67 -1.55 0.25
CA PRO A 42 4.68 -1.53 -0.83
C PRO A 42 3.90 -2.85 -0.95
N PHE A 43 2.58 -2.75 -1.12
CA PHE A 43 1.70 -3.93 -1.09
C PHE A 43 1.65 -4.69 -2.42
N LYS A 44 2.23 -4.12 -3.48
CA LYS A 44 2.21 -4.64 -4.85
C LYS A 44 3.50 -4.30 -5.58
N GLY A 45 3.99 -5.23 -6.41
CA GLY A 45 5.19 -5.05 -7.22
C GLY A 45 5.02 -4.07 -8.39
N GLU A 46 6.13 -3.70 -9.03
CA GLU A 46 6.19 -2.68 -10.11
C GLU A 46 5.28 -2.98 -11.31
N ALA A 47 5.19 -4.26 -11.73
CA ALA A 47 4.37 -4.66 -12.87
C ALA A 47 2.86 -4.65 -12.60
N TYR A 48 2.44 -4.41 -11.36
CA TYR A 48 1.03 -4.41 -10.97
C TYR A 48 0.31 -3.19 -11.54
N ARG A 49 -0.84 -3.42 -12.19
CA ARG A 49 -1.50 -2.37 -12.96
C ARG A 49 -2.37 -1.44 -12.13
N TYR A 50 -2.92 -1.89 -11.00
CA TYR A 50 -3.54 -1.13 -9.90
C TYR A 50 -3.80 -2.03 -8.72
#